data_AF-A0A345RSN6-F1
#
_entry.id   AF-A0A345RSN6-F1
#
_cell.length_a   1.000
_cell.length_b   1.000
_cell.length_c   1.000
_cell.angle_alpha   90.00
_cell.angle_beta   90.00
_cell.angle_gamma   90.00
#
_symmetry.space_group_name_H-M   'P 1'
#
loop_
_entity.id
_entity.type
_entity.pdbx_description
1 polymer ?
#
loop_
_entity_poly.entity_id
_entity_poly.type
_entity_poly.pdbx_seq_one_letter_code
_entity_poly.pdbx_strand_id
1 'polypeptide(L)'
;MKLIKWMAFAGVMTMSLNVLAEGGGDRTFERAFSANAKAMEQYAAERGKAAPVVKDYEYGMKLDVVKIVSVVKPQPACNVVPTAMTYEDSNGQLNTLKYSVAGVCRNSGG
;
A
#
# COMPACT_ATOMS: atom_id res chain seq x y z
N MET A 1 21.90 -40.78 37.33
CA MET A 1 21.52 -39.42 37.78
C MET A 1 22.63 -38.44 37.40
N LYS A 2 22.25 -37.24 36.95
CA LYS A 2 23.10 -36.06 36.68
C LYS A 2 24.01 -36.09 35.44
N LEU A 3 23.45 -36.06 34.23
CA LEU A 3 24.22 -35.55 33.07
C LEU A 3 23.38 -34.86 31.98
N ILE A 4 22.09 -34.57 32.23
CA ILE A 4 21.17 -34.04 31.20
C ILE A 4 20.82 -32.55 31.44
N LYS A 5 21.49 -31.86 32.36
CA LYS A 5 21.07 -30.50 32.80
C LYS A 5 21.87 -29.32 32.23
N TRP A 6 22.67 -29.51 31.18
CA TRP A 6 23.55 -28.45 30.64
C TRP A 6 23.42 -28.28 29.12
N MET A 7 22.17 -28.17 28.62
CA MET A 7 21.89 -27.67 27.27
C MET A 7 20.78 -26.60 27.32
N ALA A 8 20.84 -25.72 28.31
CA ALA A 8 20.18 -24.42 28.24
C ALA A 8 21.31 -23.39 28.08
N PHE A 9 21.14 -22.41 27.19
CA PHE A 9 22.11 -21.36 26.80
C PHE A 9 23.03 -21.67 25.61
N ALA A 10 22.46 -21.72 24.41
CA ALA A 10 23.04 -21.05 23.23
C ALA A 10 22.04 -21.15 22.07
N GLY A 11 21.23 -20.13 21.84
CA GLY A 11 20.43 -20.13 20.61
C GLY A 11 19.21 -19.23 20.58
N VAL A 12 19.29 -17.96 20.98
CA VAL A 12 18.35 -16.94 20.50
C VAL A 12 19.08 -15.60 20.37
N MET A 13 19.93 -15.48 19.36
CA MET A 13 20.40 -14.18 18.85
C MET A 13 20.31 -14.22 17.32
N THR A 14 19.09 -14.34 16.82
CA THR A 14 18.76 -14.04 15.42
C THR A 14 17.68 -12.97 15.39
N MET A 15 17.93 -11.85 16.08
CA MET A 15 17.21 -10.62 15.75
C MET A 15 17.84 -10.08 14.47
N SER A 16 17.30 -10.56 13.35
CA SER A 16 17.61 -10.07 12.01
C SER A 16 17.45 -8.55 11.98
N LEU A 17 18.55 -7.84 11.72
CA LEU A 17 18.54 -6.42 11.46
C LEU A 17 17.90 -6.16 10.10
N ASN A 18 16.59 -5.94 10.07
CA ASN A 18 15.97 -5.29 8.92
C ASN A 18 16.28 -3.78 8.99
N VAL A 19 17.52 -3.40 8.67
CA VAL A 19 17.84 -2.01 8.35
C VAL A 19 17.42 -1.78 6.90
N LEU A 20 16.12 -1.55 6.72
CA LEU A 20 15.59 -1.02 5.48
C LEU A 20 15.93 0.47 5.46
N ALA A 21 16.96 0.84 4.69
CA ALA A 21 17.25 2.22 4.32
C ALA A 21 16.19 2.71 3.33
N GLU A 22 14.96 2.85 3.80
CA GLU A 22 13.85 3.43 3.04
C GLU A 22 13.92 4.94 3.17
N GLY A 23 14.07 5.63 2.04
CA GLY A 23 13.86 7.08 1.97
C GLY A 23 12.49 7.43 2.55
N GLY A 24 12.42 8.46 3.39
CA GLY A 24 11.25 8.75 4.24
C GLY A 24 9.91 8.95 3.50
N GLY A 25 9.92 9.17 2.18
CA GLY A 25 8.70 9.29 1.37
C GLY A 25 7.89 7.99 1.31
N ASP A 26 8.53 6.83 1.15
CA ASP A 26 7.81 5.57 0.91
C ASP A 26 7.03 5.10 2.15
N ARG A 27 7.60 5.29 3.34
CA ARG A 27 6.95 4.92 4.62
C ARG A 27 5.65 5.67 4.86
N THR A 28 5.57 6.91 4.39
CA THR A 28 4.36 7.72 4.57
C THR A 28 3.24 7.27 3.63
N PHE A 29 3.59 6.93 2.39
CA PHE A 29 2.65 6.33 1.43
C PHE A 29 2.14 4.98 1.94
N GLU A 30 3.02 4.08 2.37
CA GLU A 30 2.60 2.74 2.84
C GLU A 30 1.68 2.81 4.06
N ARG A 31 1.92 3.74 5.00
CA ARG A 31 0.98 3.98 6.11
C ARG A 31 -0.37 4.49 5.63
N ALA A 32 -0.38 5.49 4.74
CA ALA A 32 -1.61 6.04 4.19
C ALA A 32 -2.39 5.00 3.36
N PHE A 33 -1.68 4.19 2.58
CA PHE A 33 -2.22 3.12 1.77
C PHE A 33 -2.80 2.00 2.63
N SER A 34 -2.10 1.54 3.67
CA SER A 34 -2.60 0.52 4.60
C SER A 34 -3.87 0.99 5.33
N ALA A 35 -3.90 2.25 5.80
CA ALA A 35 -5.09 2.83 6.40
C ALA A 35 -6.26 2.92 5.41
N ASN A 36 -5.97 3.28 4.15
CA ASN A 36 -6.97 3.33 3.10
C ASN A 36 -7.51 1.94 2.75
N ALA A 37 -6.65 0.93 2.61
CA ALA A 37 -7.04 -0.45 2.32
C ALA A 37 -8.02 -0.97 3.37
N LYS A 38 -7.71 -0.76 4.66
CA LYS A 38 -8.63 -1.10 5.76
C LYS A 38 -9.97 -0.37 5.67
N ALA A 39 -9.96 0.93 5.35
CA ALA A 39 -11.19 1.70 5.17
C ALA A 39 -12.01 1.19 3.97
N MET A 40 -11.36 0.74 2.89
CA MET A 40 -12.03 0.23 1.70
C MET A 40 -12.57 -1.20 1.89
N GLU A 41 -11.91 -2.03 2.71
CA GLU A 41 -12.48 -3.31 3.16
C GLU A 41 -13.75 -3.08 3.98
N GLN A 42 -13.74 -2.12 4.91
CA GLN A 42 -14.93 -1.76 5.70
C GLN A 42 -16.04 -1.21 4.79
N TYR A 43 -15.70 -0.31 3.87
CA TYR A 43 -16.65 0.22 2.88
C TYR A 43 -17.27 -0.90 2.02
N ALA A 44 -16.47 -1.88 1.61
CA ALA A 44 -16.96 -3.03 0.86
C ALA A 44 -17.93 -3.87 1.69
N ALA A 45 -17.59 -4.15 2.95
CA ALA A 45 -18.44 -4.90 3.87
C ALA A 45 -19.79 -4.21 4.14
N GLU A 46 -19.78 -2.89 4.38
CA GLU A 46 -21.01 -2.09 4.57
C GLU A 46 -21.93 -2.09 3.35
N ARG A 47 -21.37 -2.30 2.16
CA ARG A 47 -22.09 -2.32 0.88
C ARG A 47 -22.41 -3.74 0.39
N GLY A 48 -22.05 -4.77 1.16
CA GLY A 48 -22.21 -6.17 0.74
C GLY A 48 -21.37 -6.55 -0.49
N LYS A 49 -20.23 -5.88 -0.69
CA LYS A 49 -19.31 -6.12 -1.81
C LYS A 49 -18.08 -6.90 -1.34
N ALA A 50 -17.40 -7.53 -2.28
CA ALA A 50 -16.10 -8.15 -2.03
C ALA A 50 -15.05 -7.06 -1.71
N ALA A 51 -14.07 -7.43 -0.86
CA ALA A 51 -12.94 -6.57 -0.56
C ALA A 51 -12.17 -6.21 -1.85
N PRO A 52 -11.70 -4.96 -2.00
CA PRO A 52 -11.00 -4.56 -3.21
C PRO A 52 -9.70 -5.33 -3.42
N VAL A 53 -9.48 -5.83 -4.64
CA VAL A 53 -8.21 -6.46 -5.01
C VAL A 53 -7.20 -5.38 -5.40
N VAL A 54 -6.03 -5.39 -4.76
CA VAL A 54 -4.92 -4.48 -5.10
C VAL A 54 -4.18 -4.99 -6.32
N LYS A 55 -4.01 -4.12 -7.32
CA LYS A 55 -3.28 -4.39 -8.56
C LYS A 55 -2.33 -3.24 -8.86
N ASP A 56 -1.15 -3.53 -9.36
CA ASP A 56 -0.27 -2.51 -9.90
C ASP A 56 -0.71 -2.14 -11.32
N TYR A 57 -0.67 -0.85 -11.64
CA TYR A 57 -0.98 -0.37 -12.97
C TYR A 57 0.19 -0.59 -13.91
N GLU A 58 -0.10 -1.19 -15.07
CA GLU A 58 0.82 -1.24 -16.20
C GLU A 58 0.42 -0.18 -17.23
N TYR A 59 1.40 0.56 -17.75
CA TYR A 59 1.14 1.62 -18.72
C TYR A 59 0.43 1.07 -19.98
N GLY A 60 -0.71 1.66 -20.32
CA GLY A 60 -1.55 1.21 -21.44
C GLY A 60 -2.58 0.14 -21.07
N MET A 61 -2.60 -0.34 -19.81
CA MET A 61 -3.67 -1.21 -19.32
C MET A 61 -5.02 -0.48 -19.41
N LYS A 62 -5.99 -1.13 -20.06
CA LYS A 62 -7.36 -0.63 -20.14
C LYS A 62 -8.07 -0.88 -18.82
N LEU A 63 -8.67 0.17 -18.26
CA LEU A 63 -9.43 0.11 -17.02
C LEU A 63 -10.90 0.35 -17.32
N ASP A 64 -11.76 -0.42 -16.66
CA ASP A 64 -13.20 -0.21 -16.64
C ASP A 64 -13.57 0.57 -15.37
N VAL A 65 -13.47 1.89 -15.43
CA VAL A 65 -13.69 2.76 -14.27
C VAL A 65 -15.06 3.43 -14.41
N VAL A 66 -16.01 3.03 -13.59
CA VAL A 66 -17.34 3.67 -13.51
C VAL A 66 -17.33 4.77 -12.45
N LYS A 67 -16.75 4.50 -11.27
CA LYS A 67 -16.73 5.47 -10.18
C LYS A 67 -15.46 5.37 -9.34
N ILE A 68 -14.81 6.50 -9.08
CA ILE A 68 -13.72 6.57 -8.11
C ILE A 68 -14.33 6.68 -6.70
N VAL A 69 -13.95 5.76 -5.81
CA VAL A 69 -14.42 5.71 -4.42
C VAL A 69 -13.43 6.43 -3.49
N SER A 70 -12.14 6.22 -3.71
CA SER A 70 -11.09 6.77 -2.86
C SER A 70 -9.79 6.95 -3.64
N VAL A 71 -8.99 7.94 -3.24
CA VAL A 71 -7.63 8.16 -3.74
C VAL A 71 -6.71 8.43 -2.56
N VAL A 72 -5.63 7.66 -2.44
CA VAL A 72 -4.51 7.95 -1.55
C VAL A 72 -3.70 9.06 -2.17
N LYS A 73 -3.76 10.26 -1.60
CA LYS A 73 -3.11 11.42 -2.21
C LYS A 73 -1.59 11.23 -2.25
N PRO A 74 -0.94 11.48 -3.40
CA PRO A 74 0.51 11.49 -3.48
C PRO A 74 1.09 12.62 -2.63
N GLN A 75 2.26 12.39 -2.04
CA GLN A 75 2.95 13.45 -1.31
C GLN A 75 3.50 14.50 -2.29
N PRO A 76 3.40 15.81 -1.96
CA PRO A 76 4.04 16.85 -2.76
C PRO A 76 5.56 16.65 -2.78
N ALA A 77 6.11 16.40 -3.97
CA ALA A 77 7.54 16.16 -4.15
C ALA A 77 7.96 16.47 -5.60
N CYS A 78 9.26 16.65 -5.83
CA CYS A 78 9.82 16.96 -7.16
C CYS A 78 10.41 15.75 -7.87
N ASN A 79 9.66 14.66 -7.83
CA ASN A 79 10.01 13.38 -8.42
C ASN A 79 8.75 12.56 -8.65
N VAL A 80 8.90 11.40 -9.28
CA VAL A 80 7.84 10.41 -9.39
C VAL A 80 7.52 9.88 -7.99
N VAL A 81 6.24 9.87 -7.63
CA VAL A 81 5.74 9.45 -6.32
C VAL A 81 4.62 8.42 -6.47
N PRO A 82 4.51 7.45 -5.55
CA PRO A 82 3.43 6.47 -5.56
C PRO A 82 2.09 7.09 -5.13
N THR A 83 1.02 6.52 -5.67
CA THR A 83 -0.37 6.82 -5.33
C THR A 83 -1.20 5.54 -5.46
N ALA A 84 -2.41 5.56 -4.93
CA ALA A 84 -3.37 4.48 -5.14
C ALA A 84 -4.78 5.02 -5.28
N MET A 85 -5.62 4.35 -6.07
CA MET A 85 -7.05 4.66 -6.16
C MET A 85 -7.90 3.40 -6.04
N THR A 86 -9.00 3.49 -5.32
CA THR A 86 -10.05 2.47 -5.32
C THR A 86 -11.19 2.95 -6.17
N TYR A 87 -11.59 2.13 -7.14
CA TYR A 87 -12.68 2.42 -8.07
C TYR A 87 -13.66 1.25 -8.15
N GLU A 88 -14.86 1.57 -8.60
CA GLU A 88 -15.91 0.61 -8.96
C GLU A 88 -15.93 0.44 -10.48
N ASP A 89 -15.98 -0.81 -10.93
CA ASP A 89 -16.10 -1.18 -12.35
C ASP A 89 -17.56 -1.34 -12.78
N SER A 90 -17.80 -1.65 -14.07
CA SER A 90 -19.15 -1.82 -14.61
C SER A 90 -19.91 -3.02 -14.04
N ASN A 91 -19.22 -3.97 -13.41
CA ASN A 91 -19.82 -5.11 -12.71
C ASN A 91 -20.11 -4.80 -11.23
N GLY A 92 -19.87 -3.56 -10.79
CA GLY A 92 -20.05 -3.12 -9.42
C GLY A 92 -18.95 -3.61 -8.47
N GLN A 93 -17.88 -4.22 -8.98
CA GLN A 93 -16.75 -4.70 -8.18
C GLN A 93 -15.79 -3.57 -7.84
N LEU A 94 -15.27 -3.60 -6.62
CA LEU A 94 -14.26 -2.65 -6.16
C LEU A 94 -12.87 -3.17 -6.51
N ASN A 95 -12.05 -2.31 -7.12
CA ASN A 95 -10.68 -2.59 -7.48
C ASN A 95 -9.79 -1.49 -6.91
N THR A 96 -8.64 -1.84 -6.35
CA THR A 96 -7.63 -0.87 -5.91
C THR A 96 -6.43 -0.93 -6.86
N LEU A 97 -6.05 0.20 -7.41
CA LEU A 97 -4.95 0.34 -8.34
C LEU A 97 -3.80 1.13 -7.69
N LYS A 98 -2.61 0.56 -7.61
CA LYS A 98 -1.37 1.26 -7.24
C LYS A 98 -0.65 1.71 -8.51
N TYR A 99 -0.19 2.95 -8.53
CA TYR A 99 0.51 3.53 -9.68
C TYR A 99 1.37 4.71 -9.24
N SER A 100 2.21 5.19 -10.14
CA SER A 100 3.06 6.35 -9.87
C SER A 100 2.64 7.54 -10.72
N VAL A 101 2.77 8.74 -10.15
CA VAL A 101 2.47 10.01 -10.81
C VAL A 101 3.65 10.96 -10.66
N ALA A 102 3.74 11.96 -11.54
CA ALA A 102 4.63 13.08 -11.32
C ALA A 102 4.19 13.85 -10.06
N GLY A 103 5.10 14.03 -9.10
CA GLY A 103 4.83 14.83 -7.92
C GLY A 103 4.63 16.31 -8.25
N VAL A 104 3.88 17.00 -7.40
CA VAL A 104 3.62 18.44 -7.55
C VAL A 104 4.68 19.24 -6.80
N CYS A 105 5.35 20.14 -7.51
CA CYS A 105 6.37 21.06 -6.99
C CYS A 105 5.82 22.48 -6.84
N ARG A 106 6.35 23.25 -5.89
CA ARG A 106 6.02 24.69 -5.77
C ARG A 106 6.31 25.52 -7.03
N ASN A 107 7.26 25.09 -7.85
CA ASN A 107 7.66 25.78 -9.09
C ASN A 107 7.18 25.06 -10.36
N SER A 108 6.24 24.12 -10.26
CA SER A 108 5.58 23.60 -11.47
C SER A 108 4.67 24.71 -12.01
N GLY A 109 5.23 25.57 -12.87
CA GLY A 109 4.47 26.61 -13.56
C GLY A 109 3.31 25.98 -14.32
N GLY A 110 2.10 26.44 -14.01
CA GLY A 110 0.89 26.20 -14.79
C GLY A 110 0.55 27.43 -15.62
#